data_AF-A0A2M7TUU7-F1
#
_entry.id   AF-A0A2M7TUU7-F1
#
_cell.length_a   1.000
_cell.length_b   1.000
_cell.length_c   1.000
_cell.angle_alpha   90.00
_cell.angle_beta   90.00
_cell.angle_gamma   90.00
#
_symmetry.space_group_name_H-M   'P 1'
#
loop_
_entity.id
_entity.type
_entity.pdbx_description
1 polymer ?
#
loop_
_entity_poly.entity_id
_entity_poly.type
_entity_poly.pdbx_seq_one_letter_code
_entity_poly.pdbx_strand_id
1 'polypeptide(L)'
;NKTRPHISLQDAQANGQSYVEQATLVLDAKDLEVVNNSNWLATMNFEAVIKLSAQYTVAQMLERDDFSKRYKSGVPISIHEFLYPLAQAQDSVALHSDVELGGTDQLFNLLVGRELQRQSNQEPQIII
;
A
#
# COMPACT_ATOMS: atom_id res chain seq x y z
N ASN A 1 -11.91 18.26 -5.77
CA ASN A 1 -12.00 16.86 -5.31
C ASN A 1 -12.96 16.07 -6.17
N LYS A 2 -12.47 15.47 -7.26
CA LYS A 2 -13.16 14.31 -7.85
C LYS A 2 -12.65 13.10 -7.06
N THR A 3 -13.33 12.74 -5.98
CA THR A 3 -13.08 11.48 -5.27
C THR A 3 -13.21 10.34 -6.28
N ARG A 4 -12.22 9.44 -6.34
CA ARG A 4 -12.32 8.26 -7.20
C ARG A 4 -13.60 7.51 -6.81
N PRO A 5 -14.45 7.11 -7.77
CA PRO A 5 -15.65 6.35 -7.45
C PRO A 5 -15.25 5.05 -6.73
N HIS A 6 -16.00 4.69 -5.70
CA HIS A 6 -15.85 3.39 -5.05
C HIS A 6 -16.20 2.29 -6.05
N ILE A 7 -15.27 1.38 -6.27
CA ILE A 7 -15.50 0.17 -7.07
C ILE A 7 -15.99 -0.95 -6.16
N SER A 8 -16.88 -1.80 -6.66
CA SER A 8 -17.27 -3.00 -5.93
C SER A 8 -16.11 -4.00 -5.90
N LEU A 9 -16.10 -4.92 -4.92
CA LEU A 9 -15.11 -5.99 -4.87
C LEU A 9 -15.16 -6.86 -6.13
N GLN A 10 -16.36 -7.09 -6.66
CA GLN A 10 -16.57 -7.85 -7.89
C GLN A 10 -15.96 -7.15 -9.11
N ASP A 11 -16.14 -5.83 -9.21
CA ASP A 11 -15.52 -5.04 -10.29
C ASP A 11 -13.99 -5.00 -10.15
N ALA A 12 -13.49 -4.87 -8.92
CA ALA A 12 -12.05 -4.91 -8.65
C ALA A 12 -11.42 -6.23 -9.08
N GLN A 13 -12.07 -7.36 -8.77
CA GLN A 13 -11.64 -8.70 -9.17
C GLN A 13 -11.69 -8.87 -10.70
N ALA A 14 -12.78 -8.44 -11.34
CA ALA A 14 -12.92 -8.51 -12.80
C ALA A 14 -11.84 -7.67 -13.51
N ASN A 15 -11.54 -6.46 -13.02
CA ASN A 15 -10.47 -5.63 -13.54
C ASN A 15 -9.09 -6.29 -13.33
N GLY A 16 -8.86 -6.89 -12.15
CA GLY A 16 -7.65 -7.62 -11.79
C GLY A 16 -7.31 -8.75 -12.77
N GLN A 17 -8.31 -9.51 -13.21
CA GLN A 17 -8.13 -10.61 -14.14
C GLN A 17 -7.45 -10.17 -15.45
N SER A 18 -7.86 -9.04 -16.01
CA SER A 18 -7.28 -8.51 -17.24
C SER A 18 -5.80 -8.13 -17.10
N TYR A 19 -5.38 -7.67 -15.90
CA TYR A 19 -3.98 -7.36 -15.63
C TYR A 19 -3.11 -8.61 -15.54
N VAL A 20 -3.64 -9.68 -14.92
CA VAL A 20 -2.93 -10.96 -14.82
C VAL A 20 -2.71 -11.56 -16.22
N GLU A 21 -3.74 -11.52 -17.08
CA GLU A 21 -3.65 -11.96 -18.46
C GLU A 21 -2.56 -11.22 -19.25
N GLN A 22 -2.41 -9.91 -19.03
CA GLN A 22 -1.35 -9.13 -19.65
C GLN A 22 0.04 -9.42 -19.05
N ALA A 23 0.12 -9.56 -17.72
CA ALA A 23 1.38 -9.81 -17.02
C ALA A 23 1.99 -11.16 -17.41
N THR A 24 1.17 -12.19 -17.59
CA THR A 24 1.58 -13.55 -18.00
C THR A 24 2.10 -13.64 -19.44
N LEU A 25 1.99 -12.57 -20.24
CA LEU A 25 2.70 -12.47 -21.52
C LEU A 25 4.21 -12.26 -21.35
N VAL A 26 4.63 -11.79 -20.16
CA VAL A 26 6.03 -11.48 -19.83
C VAL A 26 6.54 -12.35 -18.68
N LEU A 27 5.70 -12.63 -17.68
CA LEU A 27 6.03 -13.42 -16.50
C LEU A 27 5.66 -14.89 -16.71
N ASP A 28 6.52 -15.82 -16.26
CA ASP A 28 6.20 -17.25 -16.27
C ASP A 28 5.15 -17.57 -15.20
N ALA A 29 4.03 -18.16 -15.61
CA ALA A 29 2.94 -18.54 -14.72
C ALA A 29 3.34 -19.54 -13.63
N LYS A 30 4.45 -20.28 -13.80
CA LYS A 30 4.96 -21.23 -12.79
C LYS A 30 5.54 -20.54 -11.55
N ASP A 31 6.09 -19.35 -11.75
CA ASP A 31 6.76 -18.56 -10.70
C ASP A 31 5.93 -17.33 -10.31
N LEU A 32 4.64 -17.31 -10.70
CA LEU A 32 3.72 -16.21 -10.45
C LEU A 32 2.66 -16.63 -9.42
N GLU A 33 2.59 -15.89 -8.32
CA GLU A 33 1.48 -15.96 -7.38
C GLU A 33 0.65 -14.67 -7.47
N VAL A 34 -0.67 -14.82 -7.65
CA VAL A 34 -1.61 -13.69 -7.65
C VAL A 34 -2.35 -13.67 -6.32
N VAL A 35 -2.16 -12.59 -5.57
CA VAL A 35 -2.75 -12.40 -4.23
C VAL A 35 -3.67 -11.19 -4.18
N ASN A 36 -4.60 -11.17 -3.22
CA ASN A 36 -5.47 -10.02 -2.95
C ASN A 36 -5.29 -9.55 -1.52
N ASN A 37 -4.97 -8.28 -1.32
CA ASN A 37 -4.71 -7.76 0.02
C ASN A 37 -5.94 -7.71 0.94
N SER A 38 -7.15 -7.79 0.37
CA SER A 38 -8.37 -8.02 1.15
C SER A 38 -8.27 -9.26 2.05
N ASN A 39 -7.47 -10.26 1.68
CA ASN A 39 -7.29 -11.49 2.45
C ASN A 39 -6.78 -11.23 3.88
N TRP A 40 -5.95 -10.20 4.08
CA TRP A 40 -5.49 -9.79 5.40
C TRP A 40 -6.11 -8.46 5.85
N LEU A 41 -6.23 -7.47 4.98
CA LEU A 41 -6.76 -6.15 5.33
C LEU A 41 -8.23 -6.17 5.75
N ALA A 42 -9.09 -6.98 5.09
CA ALA A 42 -10.51 -7.04 5.43
C ALA A 42 -10.78 -7.73 6.78
N THR A 43 -9.79 -8.45 7.31
CA THR A 43 -9.87 -9.13 8.61
C THR A 43 -9.37 -8.28 9.76
N MET A 44 -8.76 -7.12 9.47
CA MET A 44 -8.26 -6.21 10.50
C MET A 44 -9.40 -5.62 11.31
N ASN A 45 -9.37 -5.86 12.62
CA ASN A 45 -10.23 -5.15 13.55
C ASN A 45 -9.72 -3.73 13.80
N PHE A 46 -10.55 -2.89 14.42
CA PHE A 46 -10.19 -1.49 14.67
C PHE A 46 -8.94 -1.33 15.57
N GLU A 47 -8.72 -2.27 16.49
CA GLU A 47 -7.51 -2.29 17.32
C GLU A 47 -6.23 -2.47 16.48
N ALA A 48 -6.26 -3.38 15.50
CA ALA A 48 -5.16 -3.59 14.57
C ALA A 48 -4.89 -2.34 13.73
N VAL A 49 -5.94 -1.65 13.28
CA VAL A 49 -5.81 -0.37 12.55
C VAL A 49 -5.16 0.70 13.43
N ILE A 50 -5.54 0.80 14.71
CA ILE A 50 -4.91 1.74 15.66
C ILE A 50 -3.43 1.39 15.85
N LYS A 51 -3.10 0.11 16.08
CA LYS A 51 -1.71 -0.35 16.26
C LYS A 51 -0.84 -0.06 15.04
N LEU A 52 -1.37 -0.27 13.85
CA LEU A 52 -0.71 0.06 12.59
C LEU A 52 -0.52 1.58 12.44
N SER A 53 -1.56 2.36 12.74
CA SER A 53 -1.49 3.83 12.67
C SER A 53 -0.54 4.44 13.70
N ALA A 54 -0.28 3.76 14.81
CA ALA A 54 0.68 4.21 15.83
C ALA A 54 2.14 4.11 15.38
N GLN A 55 2.43 3.37 14.31
CA GLN A 55 3.79 3.17 13.80
C GLN A 55 4.35 4.38 13.05
N TYR A 56 3.50 5.32 12.64
CA TYR A 56 3.89 6.49 11.84
C TYR A 56 3.28 7.77 12.38
N THR A 57 4.03 8.85 12.28
CA THR A 57 3.57 10.18 12.71
C THR A 57 2.95 10.96 11.57
N VAL A 58 2.10 11.93 11.92
CA VAL A 58 1.56 12.91 10.96
C VAL A 58 2.68 13.68 10.27
N ALA A 59 3.76 14.02 10.98
CA ALA A 59 4.89 14.73 10.42
C ALA A 59 5.55 13.95 9.27
N GLN A 60 5.83 12.65 9.48
CA GLN A 60 6.37 11.76 8.45
C GLN A 60 5.41 11.62 7.26
N MET A 61 4.10 11.51 7.51
CA MET A 61 3.11 11.47 6.42
C MET A 61 3.16 12.74 5.56
N LEU A 62 3.37 13.91 6.17
CA LEU A 62 3.48 15.19 5.45
C LEU A 62 4.79 15.37 4.68
N GLU A 63 5.78 14.48 4.84
CA GLU A 63 6.99 14.47 4.00
C GLU A 63 6.70 13.98 2.57
N ARG A 64 5.62 13.21 2.38
CA ARG A 64 5.17 12.80 1.05
C ARG A 64 4.82 14.03 0.21
N ASP A 65 5.42 14.14 -0.96
CA ASP A 65 5.29 15.30 -1.86
C ASP A 65 3.85 15.79 -2.10
N ASP A 66 2.90 14.87 -2.35
CA ASP A 66 1.49 15.23 -2.57
C ASP A 66 0.87 15.86 -1.31
N PHE A 67 1.06 15.23 -0.15
CA PHE A 67 0.54 15.75 1.11
C PHE A 67 1.22 17.06 1.51
N SER A 68 2.53 17.18 1.30
CA SER A 68 3.28 18.43 1.54
C SER A 68 2.72 19.58 0.71
N LYS A 69 2.51 19.38 -0.60
CA LYS A 69 1.98 20.39 -1.52
C LYS A 69 0.54 20.77 -1.16
N ARG A 70 -0.32 19.77 -0.90
CA ARG A 70 -1.73 20.00 -0.54
C ARG A 70 -1.87 20.73 0.79
N TYR A 71 -1.12 20.31 1.80
CA TYR A 71 -1.13 20.96 3.12
C TYR A 71 -0.68 22.42 3.03
N LYS A 72 0.42 22.71 2.33
CA LYS A 72 0.92 24.09 2.13
C LYS A 72 -0.02 24.98 1.31
N SER A 73 -0.76 24.39 0.38
CA SER A 73 -1.74 25.11 -0.46
C SER A 73 -3.14 25.21 0.16
N GLY A 74 -3.34 24.68 1.37
CA GLY A 74 -4.64 24.65 2.04
C GLY A 74 -5.66 23.73 1.37
N VAL A 75 -5.21 22.83 0.48
CA VAL A 75 -6.08 21.82 -0.13
C VAL A 75 -6.36 20.73 0.92
N PRO A 76 -7.64 20.45 1.25
CA PRO A 76 -7.97 19.49 2.29
C PRO A 76 -7.37 18.10 2.03
N ILE A 77 -6.87 17.47 3.09
CA ILE A 77 -6.41 16.08 3.11
C ILE A 77 -7.29 15.32 4.09
N SER A 78 -7.96 14.27 3.61
CA SER A 78 -8.83 13.45 4.44
C SER A 78 -7.99 12.47 5.26
N ILE A 79 -8.39 12.17 6.50
CA ILE A 79 -7.62 11.29 7.40
C ILE A 79 -7.39 9.89 6.81
N HIS A 80 -8.40 9.33 6.15
CA HIS A 80 -8.27 8.00 5.52
C HIS A 80 -7.18 7.95 4.44
N GLU A 81 -6.78 9.09 3.87
CA GLU A 81 -5.69 9.13 2.88
C GLU A 81 -4.33 8.77 3.52
N PHE A 82 -4.15 9.02 4.82
CA PHE A 82 -2.97 8.59 5.58
C PHE A 82 -2.96 7.08 5.88
N LEU A 83 -4.11 6.41 5.76
CA LEU A 83 -4.20 4.97 5.97
C LEU A 83 -3.73 4.18 4.75
N TYR A 84 -3.76 4.74 3.54
CA TYR A 84 -3.37 4.00 2.33
C TYR A 84 -1.89 3.57 2.33
N PRO A 85 -0.91 4.44 2.64
CA PRO A 85 0.49 4.00 2.73
C PRO A 85 0.71 2.91 3.79
N LEU A 86 -0.04 2.97 4.90
CA LEU A 86 0.03 1.98 5.95
C LEU A 86 -0.58 0.63 5.53
N ALA A 87 -1.69 0.66 4.79
CA ALA A 87 -2.28 -0.53 4.21
C ALA A 87 -1.31 -1.21 3.24
N GLN A 88 -0.68 -0.44 2.34
CA GLN A 88 0.37 -0.97 1.45
C GLN A 88 1.55 -1.56 2.24
N ALA A 89 2.00 -0.87 3.28
CA ALA A 89 3.08 -1.39 4.11
C ALA A 89 2.72 -2.71 4.82
N GLN A 90 1.47 -2.85 5.27
CA GLN A 90 0.96 -4.08 5.85
C GLN A 90 0.94 -5.23 4.83
N ASP A 91 0.77 -4.93 3.54
CA ASP A 91 0.86 -5.92 2.47
C ASP A 91 2.26 -6.55 2.43
N SER A 92 3.32 -5.74 2.52
CA SER A 92 4.71 -6.24 2.58
C SER A 92 4.98 -7.11 3.81
N VAL A 93 4.42 -6.75 4.97
CA VAL A 93 4.53 -7.55 6.20
C VAL A 93 3.80 -8.88 6.08
N ALA A 94 2.59 -8.88 5.49
CA ALA A 94 1.80 -10.09 5.29
C ALA A 94 2.49 -11.05 4.32
N LEU A 95 3.06 -10.52 3.24
CA LEU A 95 3.74 -11.30 2.20
C LEU A 95 5.18 -11.67 2.54
N HIS A 96 5.76 -11.11 3.61
CA HIS A 96 7.19 -11.26 3.94
C HIS A 96 8.08 -10.88 2.75
N SER A 97 7.75 -9.77 2.08
CA SER A 97 8.41 -9.36 0.86
C SER A 97 9.91 -9.11 1.07
N ASP A 98 10.76 -9.79 0.29
CA ASP A 98 12.19 -9.52 0.23
C ASP A 98 12.50 -8.31 -0.67
N VAL A 99 11.67 -8.10 -1.70
CA VAL A 99 11.80 -7.02 -2.69
C VAL A 99 10.41 -6.49 -3.04
N GLU A 100 10.24 -5.17 -3.08
CA GLU A 100 9.05 -4.52 -3.64
C GLU A 100 9.47 -3.56 -4.76
N LEU A 101 8.78 -3.64 -5.90
CA LEU A 101 9.03 -2.81 -7.06
C LEU A 101 7.95 -1.74 -7.19
N GLY A 102 8.34 -0.52 -7.54
CA GLY A 102 7.36 0.55 -7.76
C GLY A 102 7.86 1.68 -8.65
N GLY A 103 6.92 2.52 -9.09
CA GLY A 103 7.25 3.74 -9.81
C GLY A 103 8.02 4.73 -8.93
N THR A 104 8.71 5.69 -9.55
CA THR A 104 9.48 6.73 -8.83
C THR A 104 8.60 7.56 -7.88
N ASP A 105 7.31 7.70 -8.19
CA ASP A 105 6.30 8.37 -7.36
C ASP A 105 5.87 7.56 -6.12
N GLN A 106 6.23 6.28 -6.03
CA GLN A 106 5.87 5.37 -4.96
C GLN A 106 6.94 5.24 -3.87
N LEU A 107 8.10 5.88 -4.02
CA LEU A 107 9.24 5.72 -3.10
C LEU A 107 8.84 5.89 -1.62
N PHE A 108 7.98 6.87 -1.31
CA PHE A 108 7.47 7.05 0.05
C PHE A 108 6.75 5.80 0.56
N ASN A 109 5.79 5.26 -0.20
CA ASN A 109 5.01 4.10 0.22
C ASN A 109 5.88 2.84 0.39
N LEU A 110 6.83 2.63 -0.54
CA LEU A 110 7.78 1.51 -0.49
C LEU A 110 8.68 1.59 0.77
N LEU A 111 9.07 2.80 1.17
CA LEU A 111 9.83 3.03 2.40
C LEU A 111 8.99 2.76 3.66
N VAL A 112 7.69 3.04 3.65
CA VAL A 112 6.79 2.70 4.76
C VAL A 112 6.72 1.19 4.95
N GLY A 113 6.62 0.41 3.88
CA GLY A 113 6.66 -1.06 3.94
C GLY A 113 7.94 -1.58 4.57
N ARG A 114 9.09 -1.10 4.08
CA ARG A 114 10.41 -1.44 4.61
C ARG A 114 10.55 -1.12 6.10
N GLU A 115 10.05 0.03 6.55
CA GLU A 115 10.11 0.41 7.97
C GLU A 115 9.16 -0.43 8.83
N LEU A 116 7.94 -0.71 8.35
CA LEU A 116 6.98 -1.51 9.09
C LEU A 116 7.44 -2.95 9.29
N GLN A 117 8.10 -3.55 8.29
CA GLN A 117 8.74 -4.86 8.43
C GLN A 117 9.79 -4.86 9.55
N ARG A 118 10.65 -3.83 9.61
CA ARG A 118 11.65 -3.68 10.69
C ARG A 118 10.98 -3.65 12.07
N GLN A 119 9.91 -2.87 12.22
CA GLN A 119 9.16 -2.77 13.47
C GLN A 119 8.42 -4.07 13.82
N SER A 120 8.08 -4.87 12.81
CA SER A 120 7.49 -6.20 12.93
C SER A 120 8.53 -7.31 13.13
N ASN A 121 9.81 -6.97 13.33
CA ASN A 121 10.94 -7.90 13.44
C ASN A 121 11.14 -8.82 12.22
N GLN A 122 10.78 -8.35 11.03
CA GLN A 122 11.07 -9.00 9.75
C GLN A 122 12.31 -8.38 9.09
N GLU A 123 12.90 -9.11 8.15
CA GLU A 123 13.95 -8.55 7.30
C GLU A 123 13.35 -7.47 6.38
N PRO A 124 13.92 -6.25 6.32
CA PRO A 124 13.32 -5.17 5.54
C PRO A 124 13.52 -5.35 4.02
N GLN A 125 12.43 -5.27 3.26
CA GLN A 125 12.42 -5.41 1.80
C GLN A 125 13.37 -4.43 1.10
N ILE A 126 14.02 -4.89 0.05
CA ILE A 126 14.75 -4.04 -0.90
C ILE A 126 13.73 -3.33 -1.80
N ILE A 127 14.02 -2.08 -2.17
CA ILE A 127 13.16 -1.25 -3.02
C ILE A 127 13.85 -1.09 -4.38
N ILE A 128 13.10 -1.35 -5.46
CA ILE A 128 13.59 -1.21 -6.85
C ILE A 128 12.66 -0.28 -7.65
#